data_AF-A0A259S075-F1
#
_entry.id   AF-A0A259S075-F1
#
_cell.length_a   1.000
_cell.length_b   1.000
_cell.length_c   1.000
_cell.angle_alpha   90.00
_cell.angle_beta   90.00
_cell.angle_gamma   90.00
#
_symmetry.space_group_name_H-M   'P 1'
#
loop_
_entity.id
_entity.type
_entity.pdbx_description
1 polymer ?
#
loop_
_entity_poly.entity_id
_entity_poly.type
_entity_poly.pdbx_seq_one_letter_code
_entity_poly.pdbx_strand_id
1 'polypeptide(L)' 'MSVGEVTNADAALPPLRVGLLGLGTVGGGVVNVLTRNAEDIARRSGRRIDVVHASARNLGAPRICPL' A
#
# COMPACT_ATOMS: atom_id res chain seq x y z
N MET A 1 1.28 -1.40 -38.18
CA MET A 1 0.35 -0.74 -37.22
C MET A 1 0.60 -1.35 -35.86
N SER A 2 1.10 -0.51 -34.95
CA SER A 2 1.38 -0.69 -33.52
C SER A 2 2.02 -2.00 -33.08
N VAL A 3 3.35 -2.01 -33.10
CA VAL A 3 4.16 -2.63 -32.04
C VAL A 3 3.58 -2.18 -30.70
N GLY A 4 3.00 -3.11 -29.94
CA GLY A 4 2.58 -2.87 -28.57
C GLY A 4 3.81 -2.55 -27.75
N GLU A 5 3.84 -1.33 -27.22
CA GLU A 5 4.91 -0.76 -26.43
C GLU A 5 5.22 -1.64 -25.22
N VAL A 6 6.28 -2.45 -25.32
CA VAL A 6 6.92 -3.02 -24.13
C VAL A 6 7.63 -1.84 -23.48
N THR A 7 6.91 -1.12 -22.61
CA THR A 7 7.52 -0.09 -21.78
C THR A 7 8.63 -0.75 -20.98
N ASN A 8 9.86 -0.39 -21.28
CA ASN A 8 11.02 -0.75 -20.50
C ASN A 8 10.88 -0.12 -19.10
N ALA A 9 10.27 -0.85 -18.16
CA ALA A 9 10.19 -0.50 -16.75
C ALA A 9 11.37 -1.17 -16.03
N ASP A 10 12.55 -0.57 -16.16
CA ASP A 10 13.75 -1.04 -15.48
C ASP A 10 13.51 -1.16 -13.95
N ALA A 11 13.56 -2.39 -13.45
CA ALA A 11 13.73 -2.81 -12.05
C ALA A 11 12.61 -2.56 -10.99
N ALA A 12 11.40 -2.15 -11.34
CA ALA A 12 10.30 -2.05 -10.35
C ALA A 12 9.38 -3.28 -10.42
N LEU A 13 9.44 -4.12 -9.39
CA LEU A 13 8.55 -5.27 -9.24
C LEU A 13 7.07 -4.83 -9.15
N PRO A 14 6.09 -5.68 -9.55
CA PRO A 14 4.67 -5.32 -9.47
C PRO A 14 4.25 -4.98 -8.03
N PRO A 15 3.27 -4.06 -7.83
CA PRO A 15 2.82 -3.64 -6.52
C PRO A 15 2.35 -4.82 -5.64
N LEU A 16 2.77 -4.83 -4.38
CA LEU A 16 2.34 -5.81 -3.41
C LEU A 16 1.05 -5.34 -2.73
N ARG A 17 -0.04 -6.05 -2.98
CA ARG A 17 -1.35 -5.78 -2.37
C ARG A 17 -1.46 -6.51 -1.03
N VAL A 18 -1.69 -5.79 0.06
CA VAL A 18 -1.75 -6.35 1.42
C VAL A 18 -3.07 -6.06 2.10
N GLY A 19 -3.54 -7.02 2.90
CA GLY A 19 -4.66 -6.86 3.81
C GLY A 19 -4.19 -6.74 5.26
N LEU A 20 -4.79 -5.84 6.04
CA LEU A 20 -4.49 -5.70 7.47
C LEU A 20 -5.56 -6.39 8.32
N LEU A 21 -5.14 -7.18 9.31
CA LEU A 21 -6.04 -7.74 10.31
C LEU A 21 -5.95 -6.91 11.59
N GLY A 22 -6.86 -5.94 11.72
CA GLY A 22 -6.89 -4.97 12.81
C GLY A 22 -6.54 -3.55 12.35
N LEU A 23 -7.45 -2.63 12.64
CA LEU A 23 -7.32 -1.19 12.32
C LEU A 23 -7.38 -0.32 13.59
N GLY A 24 -6.62 -0.71 14.62
CA GLY A 24 -6.41 0.10 15.83
C GLY A 24 -5.30 1.14 15.66
N THR A 25 -4.70 1.60 16.76
CA THR A 25 -3.59 2.59 16.73
C THR A 25 -2.44 2.15 15.84
N VAL A 26 -1.97 0.90 15.99
CA VAL A 26 -0.85 0.39 15.20
C VAL A 26 -1.26 0.15 13.75
N GLY A 27 -2.42 -0.47 13.51
CA GLY A 27 -2.91 -0.73 12.15
C GLY A 27 -3.09 0.55 11.33
N GLY A 28 -3.72 1.58 11.90
CA GLY A 28 -3.83 2.88 11.25
C GLY A 28 -2.49 3.61 11.09
N GLY A 29 -1.57 3.42 12.05
CA GLY A 29 -0.21 3.93 11.93
C GLY A 29 0.55 3.31 10.75
N VAL A 30 0.39 2.00 10.54
CA VAL A 30 0.97 1.29 9.39
C VAL A 30 0.42 1.85 8.08
N VAL A 31 -0.89 2.03 7.95
CA VAL A 31 -1.49 2.67 6.75
C VAL A 31 -0.85 4.03 6.50
N ASN A 32 -0.80 4.89 7.52
CA ASN A 32 -0.24 6.23 7.39
C ASN A 32 1.24 6.23 7.00
N VAL A 33 2.06 5.34 7.58
CA VAL A 33 3.50 5.24 7.24
C VAL A 33 3.68 4.74 5.81
N LEU A 34 2.94 3.70 5.41
CA LEU A 34 3.00 3.16 4.06
C LEU A 34 2.57 4.20 3.01
N THR A 35 1.51 4.97 3.29
CA THR A 35 1.03 6.02 2.39
C THR A 35 1.98 7.21 2.32
N ARG A 36 2.43 7.75 3.47
CA ARG A 36 3.26 8.96 3.51
C ARG A 36 4.68 8.75 2.98
N ASN A 37 5.21 7.53 3.09
CA ASN A 37 6.58 7.19 2.69
C ASN A 37 6.60 6.24 1.48
N ALA A 38 5.54 6.25 0.65
CA ALA A 38 5.35 5.26 -0.41
C ALA A 38 6.55 5.17 -1.37
N GLU A 39 7.14 6.31 -1.75
CA GLU A 39 8.31 6.38 -2.63
C GLU A 39 9.58 5.81 -1.98
N ASP A 40 9.85 6.20 -0.73
CA ASP A 40 11.01 5.71 0.02
C ASP A 40 10.93 4.21 0.29
N ILE A 41 9.74 3.73 0.63
CA ILE A 41 9.48 2.31 0.81
C ILE A 41 9.66 1.59 -0.51
N ALA A 42 9.06 2.06 -1.60
CA ALA A 42 9.20 1.45 -2.92
C ALA A 42 10.66 1.37 -3.39
N ARG A 43 11.46 2.41 -3.14
CA ARG A 43 12.90 2.42 -3.42
C ARG A 43 13.66 1.36 -2.63
N ARG A 44 13.28 1.12 -1.37
CA ARG A 44 13.92 0.13 -0.49
C ARG A 44 13.44 -1.30 -0.72
N SER A 45 12.16 -1.49 -1.05
CA SER A 45 11.54 -2.80 -1.26
C SER A 45 11.56 -3.26 -2.72
N GLY A 46 11.91 -2.38 -3.65
CA GLY A 46 11.85 -2.63 -5.10
C GLY A 46 10.42 -2.66 -5.67
N ARG A 47 9.40 -2.34 -4.87
CA ARG A 47 7.98 -2.27 -5.30
C ARG A 47 7.12 -1.43 -4.36
N ARG A 48 6.05 -0.85 -4.90
CA ARG A 48 4.99 -0.26 -4.08
C ARG A 48 4.30 -1.31 -3.19
N ILE A 49 3.86 -0.88 -2.02
CA ILE A 49 3.06 -1.68 -1.09
C ILE A 49 1.73 -0.97 -0.91
N ASP A 50 0.66 -1.61 -1.37
CA ASP A 50 -0.68 -1.05 -1.38
C ASP A 50 -1.54 -1.78 -0.34
N VAL A 51 -1.98 -1.06 0.70
CA VAL A 51 -2.99 -1.57 1.62
C VAL A 51 -4.35 -1.50 0.91
N VAL A 52 -4.95 -2.65 0.65
CA VAL A 52 -6.18 -2.74 -0.13
C VAL A 52 -7.41 -3.02 0.71
N HIS A 53 -7.23 -3.66 1.87
CA HIS A 53 -8.30 -4.02 2.79
C HIS A 53 -7.79 -3.97 4.23
N ALA A 54 -8.69 -3.69 5.17
CA ALA A 54 -8.45 -3.91 6.58
C ALA A 54 -9.68 -4.53 7.23
N SER A 55 -9.46 -5.42 8.21
CA SER A 55 -10.53 -5.91 9.07
C SER A 55 -10.54 -5.14 10.39
N ALA A 56 -11.74 -4.83 10.87
CA ALA A 56 -11.95 -4.21 12.17
C ALA A 56 -13.19 -4.80 12.83
N ARG A 57 -13.13 -4.99 14.15
CA ARG A 57 -14.28 -5.51 14.92
C ARG A 57 -15.46 -4.53 14.95
N ASN A 58 -15.16 -3.22 15.02
CA ASN A 58 -16.16 -2.15 15.02
C ASN A 58 -15.83 -1.18 13.89
N LEU A 59 -16.67 -1.11 12.86
CA LEU A 59 -16.49 -0.23 11.71
C LEU A 59 -16.81 1.25 12.01
N GLY A 60 -17.60 1.53 13.04
CA GLY A 60 -17.98 2.90 13.43
C GLY A 60 -17.01 3.58 14.41
N ALA A 61 -15.99 2.85 14.89
CA ALA A 61 -15.01 3.44 15.79
C ALA A 61 -14.06 4.37 15.00
N PRO A 62 -13.68 5.53 15.56
CA PRO A 62 -12.84 6.51 14.87
C PRO A 62 -11.46 5.90 14.52
N ARG A 63 -10.88 6.39 13.42
CA ARG A 63 -9.60 5.94 12.87
C ARG A 63 -8.69 7.12 12.59
N ILE A 64 -7.39 6.87 12.67
CA ILE A 64 -6.34 7.86 12.38
C ILE A 64 -5.88 7.84 10.91
N CYS A 65 -6.47 6.97 10.09
CA CYS A 65 -6.12 6.75 8.69
C CYS A 65 -7.39 6.75 7.84
N PRO A 66 -7.29 7.03 6.53
CA PRO A 66 -8.43 7.18 5.63
C PRO A 66 -8.98 5.86 5.06
N LEU A 67 -8.43 4.71 5.48
CA LEU A 67 -8.80 3.37 5.01
C LEU A 67 -9.99 2.78 5.78
#